data_AF-A0A970CCQ4-F1
#
_entry.id   AF-A0A970CCQ4-F1
#
_cell.length_a   1.000
_cell.length_b   1.000
_cell.length_c   1.000
_cell.angle_alpha   90.00
_cell.angle_beta   90.00
_cell.angle_gamma   90.00
#
_symmetry.space_group_name_H-M   'P 1'
#
loop_
_entity.id
_entity.type
_entity.pdbx_description
1 polymer ?
#
loop_
_entity_poly.entity_id
_entity_poly.type
_entity_poly.pdbx_seq_one_letter_code
_entity_poly.pdbx_strand_id
1 'polypeptide(L)' 'MGFRAVMFDLDGTLLDTLEDLADSMNAVLVAAGFPVHELEAYKTFVGDGMVNLVRRAIPGCARNDGVIVARCLARMR' A
#
# COMPACT_ATOMS: atom_id res chain seq x y z
N MET A 1 -1.90 -17.62 -36.26
CA MET A 1 -1.11 -16.62 -35.52
C MET A 1 -1.04 -17.11 -34.07
N GLY A 2 0.08 -17.68 -33.64
CA GLY A 2 0.19 -18.34 -32.33
C GLY A 2 1.12 -17.55 -31.42
N PHE A 3 0.58 -16.98 -30.34
CA PHE A 3 1.41 -16.39 -29.29
C PHE A 3 2.10 -17.55 -28.53
N ARG A 4 3.42 -17.47 -28.36
CA ARG A 4 4.23 -18.54 -27.72
C ARG A 4 4.48 -18.34 -26.23
N ALA A 5 4.15 -17.18 -25.68
CA ALA A 5 4.10 -16.94 -24.25
C ALA A 5 3.27 -15.66 -24.00
N VAL A 6 2.55 -15.64 -22.89
CA VAL A 6 1.91 -14.45 -22.33
C VAL A 6 2.54 -14.27 -20.96
N MET A 7 3.12 -13.09 -20.73
CA MET A 7 3.73 -12.72 -19.45
C MET A 7 2.77 -11.74 -18.77
N PHE A 8 2.22 -12.14 -17.63
CA PHE A 8 1.36 -11.29 -16.81
C PHE A 8 2.21 -10.67 -15.70
N ASP A 9 2.11 -9.35 -15.57
CA ASP A 9 2.58 -8.67 -14.36
C ASP A 9 1.60 -8.98 -13.22
N LEU A 10 2.12 -9.22 -12.01
CA LEU A 10 1.32 -9.51 -10.83
C LEU A 10 0.66 -8.23 -10.31
N ASP A 11 1.30 -7.08 -10.50
CA ASP A 11 0.77 -5.78 -10.09
C ASP A 11 -0.14 -5.21 -11.19
N GLY A 12 -1.45 -5.44 -11.04
CA GLY A 12 -2.47 -4.68 -11.76
C GLY A 12 -3.14 -5.37 -12.96
N THR A 13 -2.98 -6.69 -13.15
CA THR A 13 -3.58 -7.37 -14.32
C THR A 13 -4.75 -8.31 -14.01
N LEU A 14 -4.91 -8.87 -12.81
CA LEU A 14 -5.92 -9.94 -12.57
C LEU A 14 -6.64 -9.99 -11.22
N LEU A 15 -6.19 -9.28 -10.18
CA LEU A 15 -6.77 -9.41 -8.84
C LEU A 15 -7.07 -8.01 -8.28
N ASP A 16 -8.23 -7.84 -7.65
CA ASP A 16 -8.66 -6.62 -6.95
C ASP A 16 -7.82 -6.37 -5.66
N THR A 17 -6.50 -6.58 -5.72
CA THR A 17 -5.58 -6.46 -4.58
C THR A 17 -5.46 -5.04 -4.06
N LEU A 18 -5.94 -4.05 -4.81
CA LEU A 18 -5.96 -2.68 -4.33
C LEU A 18 -6.93 -2.52 -3.17
N GLU A 19 -8.09 -3.19 -3.20
CA GLU A 19 -9.07 -3.15 -2.10
C GLU A 19 -8.49 -3.84 -0.86
N ASP A 20 -7.97 -5.06 -1.01
CA ASP A 20 -7.30 -5.78 0.08
C ASP A 20 -6.13 -4.98 0.68
N LEU A 21 -5.36 -4.30 -0.17
CA LEU A 21 -4.23 -3.46 0.26
C LEU A 21 -4.70 -2.19 0.97
N ALA A 22 -5.76 -1.55 0.48
CA ALA A 22 -6.35 -0.38 1.09
C ALA A 22 -6.93 -0.72 2.47
N ASP A 23 -7.65 -1.83 2.59
CA ASP A 23 -8.21 -2.33 3.83
C ASP A 23 -7.10 -2.68 4.83
N SER A 24 -6.06 -3.39 4.38
CA SER A 24 -4.91 -3.74 5.20
C SER A 24 -4.18 -2.50 5.71
N MET A 25 -3.92 -1.50 4.85
CA MET A 25 -3.28 -0.26 5.28
C MET A 25 -4.18 0.56 6.21
N ASN A 26 -5.47 0.66 5.91
CA ASN A 26 -6.42 1.39 6.74
C ASN A 26 -6.50 0.76 8.14
N ALA A 27 -6.48 -0.57 8.27
CA ALA A 27 -6.39 -1.23 9.56
C ALA A 27 -5.12 -0.84 10.34
N VAL A 28 -3.98 -0.75 9.66
CA VAL A 28 -2.71 -0.27 10.26
C VAL A 28 -2.81 1.19 10.71
N LEU A 29 -3.41 2.06 9.90
CA LEU A 29 -3.62 3.49 10.22
C LEU A 29 -4.52 3.66 11.44
N VAL A 30 -5.66 2.96 11.48
CA VAL A 30 -6.59 2.96 12.62
C VAL A 30 -5.87 2.50 13.89
N ALA A 31 -5.13 1.39 13.82
CA ALA A 31 -4.38 0.86 14.95
C ALA A 31 -3.18 1.74 15.37
N ALA A 32 -2.82 2.74 14.58
CA ALA A 32 -1.79 3.74 14.88
C ALA A 32 -2.40 5.11 15.27
N GLY A 33 -3.73 5.26 15.23
CA GLY A 33 -4.41 6.53 15.52
C GLY A 33 -4.32 7.56 14.39
N PHE A 34 -4.12 7.10 13.15
CA PHE A 34 -4.01 7.95 11.96
C PHE A 34 -5.29 7.97 11.13
N PRO A 35 -5.53 9.06 10.36
CA PRO A 35 -6.63 9.12 9.42
C PRO A 35 -6.47 8.04 8.34
N VAL A 36 -7.59 7.40 7.99
CA VAL A 36 -7.69 6.44 6.88
C VAL A 36 -7.86 7.15 5.55
N HIS A 37 -7.71 6.41 4.45
CA HIS A 37 -7.90 6.92 3.09
C HIS A 37 -8.93 6.10 2.32
N GLU A 38 -9.57 6.75 1.37
CA GLU A 38 -10.42 6.10 0.37
C GLU A 38 -9.60 5.25 -0.60
N LEU A 39 -10.23 4.21 -1.18
CA LEU A 39 -9.60 3.30 -2.14
C LEU A 39 -8.89 4.03 -3.29
N GLU A 40 -9.50 5.11 -3.81
CA GLU A 40 -8.93 5.90 -4.90
C GLU A 40 -7.58 6.55 -4.55
N ALA A 41 -7.36 6.90 -3.28
CA ALA A 41 -6.08 7.46 -2.86
C ALA A 41 -4.94 6.44 -2.96
N TYR A 42 -5.24 5.16 -2.74
CA TYR A 42 -4.26 4.08 -2.81
C TYR A 42 -3.69 3.88 -4.21
N LYS A 43 -4.42 4.25 -5.27
CA LYS A 43 -3.89 4.27 -6.65
C LYS A 43 -2.66 5.17 -6.80
N THR A 44 -2.54 6.20 -5.97
CA THR A 44 -1.39 7.13 -5.95
C THR A 44 -0.31 6.72 -4.93
N PHE A 45 -0.68 5.87 -3.96
CA PHE A 45 0.23 5.41 -2.92
C PHE A 45 1.01 4.18 -3.33
N VAL A 46 0.37 3.32 -4.14
CA VAL A 46 1.00 2.17 -4.76
C VAL A 46 2.03 2.62 -5.80
N GLY A 47 3.11 1.85 -5.91
CA GLY A 47 4.29 2.19 -6.68
C GLY A 47 5.53 2.30 -5.79
N ASP A 48 6.67 1.85 -6.30
CA ASP A 48 7.96 1.89 -5.59
C ASP A 48 8.01 1.07 -4.27
N GLY A 49 7.10 0.10 -4.11
CA GLY A 49 7.08 -0.87 -3.01
C GLY A 49 6.43 -0.41 -1.70
N MET A 50 6.31 -1.36 -0.75
CA MET A 50 5.54 -1.22 0.50
C MET A 50 6.00 -0.05 1.39
N VAL A 51 7.31 0.24 1.41
CA VAL A 51 7.87 1.35 2.19
C VAL A 51 7.30 2.69 1.74
N ASN A 52 7.18 2.89 0.43
CA ASN A 52 6.63 4.12 -0.13
C ASN A 52 5.13 4.23 0.11
N LEU A 53 4.40 3.12 0.01
CA LEU A 53 2.98 3.08 0.39
C LEU A 53 2.77 3.54 1.84
N VAL A 54 3.50 2.96 2.80
CA VAL A 54 3.38 3.35 4.22
C VAL A 54 3.73 4.82 4.43
N ARG A 55 4.82 5.30 3.81
CA ARG A 55 5.23 6.71 3.91
C ARG A 55 4.19 7.66 3.32
N ARG A 56 3.54 7.30 2.21
CA ARG A 56 2.52 8.14 1.55
C ARG A 56 1.22 8.16 2.37
N ALA A 57 0.83 7.02 2.93
CA ALA A 57 -0.39 6.83 3.71
C ALA A 57 -0.35 7.48 5.12
N ILE A 58 0.80 7.51 5.80
CA ILE A 58 0.89 8.14 7.12
C ILE A 58 0.96 9.68 7.07
N PRO A 59 0.51 10.39 8.13
CA PRO A 59 0.55 11.86 8.19
C PRO A 59 1.98 12.42 8.08
N GLY A 60 2.10 13.63 7.52
CA GLY A 60 3.40 14.29 7.30
C GLY A 60 4.28 14.39 8.54
N CYS A 61 3.69 14.58 9.73
CA CYS A 61 4.41 14.60 11.00
C CYS A 61 5.06 13.26 11.38
N ALA A 62 4.52 12.14 10.89
CA ALA A 62 5.02 10.79 11.15
C ALA A 62 5.93 10.25 10.02
N ARG A 63 5.97 10.90 8.85
CA ARG A 63 6.74 10.45 7.67
C ARG A 63 8.26 10.38 7.90
N ASN A 64 8.77 11.26 8.74
CA ASN A 64 10.20 11.34 9.05
C ASN A 64 10.58 10.54 10.31
N ASP A 65 9.61 9.98 11.02
CA ASP A 65 9.86 9.12 12.16
C ASP A 65 10.07 7.67 11.68
N GLY A 66 11.33 7.26 11.66
CA GLY A 66 11.71 5.92 11.24
C GLY A 66 11.12 4.81 12.10
N VAL A 67 10.83 5.08 13.38
CA VAL A 67 10.24 4.11 14.31
C VAL A 67 8.77 3.89 13.94
N ILE A 68 8.03 4.97 13.67
CA ILE A 68 6.62 4.86 13.25
C ILE A 68 6.51 4.15 11.91
N VAL A 69 7.33 4.54 10.92
CA VAL A 69 7.35 3.91 9.60
C VAL A 69 7.67 2.41 9.71
N ALA A 70 8.70 2.03 10.48
CA ALA A 70 9.06 0.63 10.67
C ALA A 70 7.94 -0.17 11.37
N ARG A 71 7.27 0.44 12.36
CA ARG A 71 6.14 -0.19 13.07
C ARG A 71 4.94 -0.42 12.14
N CYS A 72 4.59 0.55 11.30
CA CYS A 72 3.51 0.39 10.32
C CYS A 72 3.88 -0.65 9.26
N LEU A 73 5.13 -0.67 8.78
CA LEU A 73 5.62 -1.68 7.84
C LEU A 73 5.58 -3.09 8.41
N ALA A 74 5.93 -3.27 9.68
CA ALA A 74 5.90 -4.58 10.34
C ALA A 74 4.48 -5.15 10.46
N ARG A 75 3.44 -4.29 10.48
CA ARG A 75 2.03 -4.71 10.53
C ARG A 75 1.41 -4.98 9.16
N MET A 76 2.09 -4.58 8.09
CA MET A 76 1.70 -4.83 6.70
C MET A 76 2.25 -6.16 6.16
N ARG A 77 2.90 -6.96 7.00
CA ARG A 77 3.66 -8.16 6.64
C ARG A 77 2.96 -9.44 7.10
#